data_AF-A0A524CI35-F1
#
_entry.id   AF-A0A524CI35-F1
#
_cell.length_a   1.000
_cell.length_b   1.000
_cell.length_c   1.000
_cell.angle_alpha   90.00
_cell.angle_beta   90.00
_cell.angle_gamma   90.00
#
_symmetry.space_group_name_H-M   'P 1'
#
loop_
_entity.id
_entity.type
_entity.pdbx_description
1 polymer ?
#
loop_
_entity_poly.entity_id
_entity_poly.type
_entity_poly.pdbx_seq_one_letter_code
_entity_poly.pdbx_strand_id
1 'polypeptide(L)' 'MLYMKKVELLAPAKNLKAIKAAANYADSVYFGIENFNMRMRSENIALEDLNKVVSFCRSKDLKTYLATNILVY' A
#
# COMPACT_ATOMS: atom_id res chain seq x y z
N MET A 1 -34.89 2.26 1.46
CA MET A 1 -33.69 1.85 0.70
C MET A 1 -32.49 2.11 1.58
N LEU A 2 -31.85 1.06 2.11
CA LEU A 2 -30.69 1.22 2.99
C LEU A 2 -29.51 1.74 2.16
N TYR A 3 -28.96 2.89 2.55
CA TYR A 3 -27.79 3.48 1.91
C TYR A 3 -26.55 2.67 2.33
N MET A 4 -26.19 1.65 1.55
CA MET A 4 -24.98 0.88 1.79
C MET A 4 -23.76 1.73 1.42
N LYS A 5 -22.88 1.95 2.39
CA LYS A 5 -21.59 2.59 2.15
C LYS A 5 -20.82 1.74 1.13
N LYS A 6 -20.27 2.40 0.09
CA LYS A 6 -19.44 1.73 -0.92
C LYS A 6 -18.32 0.95 -0.21
N VAL A 7 -18.19 -0.33 -0.53
CA VAL A 7 -17.09 -1.18 -0.05
C VAL A 7 -15.79 -0.70 -0.68
N GLU A 8 -14.72 -0.63 0.11
CA GLU A 8 -13.37 -0.29 -0.35
C GLU A 8 -12.61 -1.58 -0.68
N LEU A 9 -12.19 -1.73 -1.93
CA LEU A 9 -11.34 -2.86 -2.34
C LEU A 9 -9.88 -2.55 -2.01
N LEU A 10 -9.38 -3.19 -0.96
CA LEU A 10 -7.99 -3.09 -0.50
C LEU A 10 -7.13 -4.21 -1.10
N ALA A 11 -6.14 -3.84 -1.92
CA ALA A 11 -5.22 -4.77 -2.56
C ALA A 11 -3.88 -4.91 -1.80
N PRO A 12 -3.38 -6.14 -1.57
CA PRO A 12 -2.04 -6.36 -1.06
C PRO A 12 -0.98 -6.03 -2.12
N ALA A 13 -0.02 -5.17 -1.79
CA ALA A 13 1.08 -4.83 -2.69
C ALA A 13 2.43 -5.18 -2.06
N LYS A 14 3.14 -6.14 -2.68
CA LYS A 14 4.48 -6.52 -2.22
C LYS A 14 5.57 -5.54 -2.64
N ASN A 15 5.44 -4.95 -3.82
CA ASN A 15 6.45 -4.12 -4.48
C ASN A 15 5.79 -3.06 -5.38
N LEU A 16 6.59 -2.17 -5.97
CA LEU A 16 6.09 -1.11 -6.86
C LEU A 16 5.36 -1.64 -8.11
N LYS A 17 5.73 -2.82 -8.64
CA LYS A 17 5.02 -3.43 -9.79
C LYS A 17 3.60 -3.81 -9.41
N ALA A 18 3.40 -4.39 -8.22
CA ALA A 18 2.07 -4.73 -7.69
C ALA A 18 1.22 -3.47 -7.46
N ILE A 19 1.80 -2.39 -6.93
CA ILE A 19 1.10 -1.11 -6.75
C ILE A 19 0.64 -0.55 -8.11
N LYS A 20 1.53 -0.53 -9.10
CA LYS A 20 1.21 -0.05 -10.46
C LYS A 20 0.10 -0.88 -11.10
N ALA A 21 0.11 -2.20 -10.91
CA ALA A 21 -0.95 -3.08 -11.38
C ALA A 21 -2.28 -2.77 -10.68
N ALA A 22 -2.28 -2.61 -9.35
CA ALA A 22 -3.49 -2.36 -8.56
C ALA A 22 -4.13 -0.99 -8.81
N ALA A 23 -3.36 0.00 -9.27
CA ALA A 23 -3.79 1.40 -9.39
C ALA A 23 -5.06 1.64 -10.24
N ASN A 24 -5.38 0.73 -11.17
CA ASN A 24 -6.59 0.85 -12.00
C ASN A 24 -7.74 -0.09 -11.57
N TYR A 25 -7.52 -0.94 -10.57
CA TYR A 25 -8.45 -2.03 -10.22
C TYR A 25 -8.84 -2.07 -8.74
N ALA A 26 -8.20 -1.27 -7.88
CA ALA A 26 -8.45 -1.22 -6.45
C ALA A 26 -8.71 0.23 -5.99
N ASP A 27 -9.48 0.37 -4.91
CA ASP A 27 -9.68 1.68 -4.26
C ASP A 27 -8.48 2.02 -3.36
N SER A 28 -7.78 1.00 -2.86
CA SER A 28 -6.64 1.17 -1.96
C SER A 28 -5.61 0.05 -2.02
N VAL A 29 -4.41 0.34 -1.52
CA VAL A 29 -3.32 -0.63 -1.38
C VAL A 29 -2.74 -0.60 0.03
N TYR A 30 -2.30 -1.77 0.51
CA TYR A 30 -1.40 -1.85 1.64
C TYR A 30 -0.07 -2.47 1.23
N PHE A 31 1.02 -1.94 1.80
CA PHE A 31 2.36 -2.48 1.62
C PHE A 31 3.18 -2.31 2.90
N GLY A 32 4.26 -3.07 2.98
CA GLY A 32 5.29 -2.90 4.01
C GLY A 32 6.52 -2.23 3.44
N ILE A 33 7.30 -1.60 4.31
CA ILE A 33 8.65 -1.10 4.00
C ILE A 33 9.70 -1.96 4.70
N GLU A 34 10.91 -2.01 4.13
CA GLU A 34 12.04 -2.74 4.70
C GLU A 34 12.31 -2.35 6.16
N ASN A 35 12.69 -3.32 6.99
CA ASN A 35 12.99 -3.16 8.43
C ASN A 35 11.82 -2.74 9.34
N PHE A 36 10.66 -2.37 8.80
CA PHE A 36 9.45 -2.05 9.60
C PHE A 36 8.40 -3.16 9.56
N ASN A 37 8.76 -4.34 9.05
CA ASN A 37 7.88 -5.51 9.09
C ASN A 37 8.62 -6.87 9.16
N MET A 38 7.93 -7.93 9.59
CA MET A 38 8.49 -9.30 9.73
C MET A 38 8.68 -10.04 8.38
N ARG A 39 8.24 -9.50 7.24
CA ARG A 39 8.41 -10.12 5.91
C ARG A 39 9.80 -9.81 5.36
N MET A 40 10.83 -10.31 6.03
CA MET A 40 12.24 -10.12 5.70
C MET A 40 12.65 -10.70 4.33
N ARG A 41 11.81 -11.58 3.73
CA ARG A 41 12.03 -12.20 2.41
C ARG A 41 11.11 -11.68 1.30
N SER A 42 10.35 -10.63 1.57
CA SER A 42 9.48 -9.98 0.57
C SER A 42 10.26 -8.91 -0.19
N GLU A 43 9.94 -8.67 -1.46
CA GLU A 43 10.44 -7.54 -2.27
C GLU A 43 9.89 -6.20 -1.74
N ASN A 44 10.12 -5.92 -0.46
CA ASN A 44 9.57 -4.77 0.24
C ASN A 44 10.08 -3.46 -0.38
N ILE A 45 9.34 -2.39 -0.11
CA ILE A 45 9.70 -1.06 -0.56
C ILE A 45 10.81 -0.52 0.35
N ALA A 46 11.90 -0.03 -0.23
CA ALA A 46 12.94 0.66 0.50
C ALA A 46 12.37 1.94 1.16
N LEU A 47 12.83 2.27 2.36
CA LEU A 47 12.34 3.45 3.09
C LEU A 47 12.52 4.75 2.29
N GLU A 48 13.64 4.88 1.58
CA GLU A 48 13.95 6.02 0.71
C GLU A 48 12.97 6.20 -0.47
N ASP A 49 12.37 5.10 -0.95
CA ASP A 49 11.41 5.12 -2.05
C ASP A 49 9.98 5.45 -1.59
N LEU A 50 9.72 5.52 -0.28
CA LEU A 50 8.38 5.71 0.28
C LEU A 50 7.68 6.97 -0.27
N ASN A 51 8.41 8.10 -0.33
CA ASN A 51 7.86 9.35 -0.85
C ASN A 51 7.44 9.23 -2.32
N LYS A 52 8.22 8.52 -3.14
CA LYS A 52 7.94 8.28 -4.56
C LYS A 52 6.71 7.38 -4.72
N VAL A 53 6.61 6.33 -3.90
CA VAL A 53 5.46 5.42 -3.89
C VAL A 53 4.17 6.16 -3.52
N VAL A 54 4.18 6.92 -2.42
CA VAL A 54 3.02 7.69 -1.96
C VAL A 54 2.60 8.72 -3.00
N SER A 55 3.56 9.41 -3.62
CA SER A 55 3.29 10.38 -4.70
C SER A 55 2.62 9.73 -5.90
N PHE A 56 3.11 8.55 -6.32
CA PHE A 56 2.49 7.77 -7.38
C PHE A 56 1.04 7.37 -7.03
N CYS A 57 0.81 6.79 -5.86
CA CYS A 57 -0.53 6.37 -5.44
C CYS A 57 -1.50 7.56 -5.38
N ARG A 58 -1.07 8.69 -4.82
CA ARG A 58 -1.88 9.91 -4.76
C ARG A 58 -2.24 10.43 -6.15
N SER A 59 -1.33 10.36 -7.12
CA SER A 59 -1.63 10.73 -8.52
C SER A 59 -2.65 9.82 -9.21
N LYS A 60 -3.00 8.68 -8.60
CA LYS A 60 -3.96 7.68 -9.09
C LYS A 60 -5.22 7.60 -8.24
N ASP A 61 -5.43 8.54 -7.31
CA ASP A 61 -6.50 8.52 -6.32
C ASP A 61 -6.57 7.21 -5.50
N LEU A 62 -5.41 6.54 -5.37
CA LEU A 62 -5.28 5.26 -4.70
C LEU A 62 -4.94 5.48 -3.23
N LYS A 63 -5.85 5.12 -2.31
CA LYS A 63 -5.55 5.24 -0.87
C LYS A 63 -4.43 4.29 -0.50
N THR A 64 -3.53 4.77 0.35
CA THR A 64 -2.28 4.07 0.67
C THR A 64 -2.19 3.80 2.15
N TYR A 65 -1.99 2.54 2.53
CA TYR A 65 -1.80 2.11 3.92
C TYR A 65 -0.42 1.49 4.10
N LEU A 66 0.35 2.04 5.03
CA LEU A 66 1.62 1.45 5.44
C LEU A 66 1.35 0.44 6.56
N ALA A 67 1.61 -0.84 6.29
CA ALA A 67 1.50 -1.90 7.27
C ALA A 67 2.85 -2.08 7.97
N THR A 68 2.90 -1.75 9.25
CA THR A 68 4.05 -2.04 10.12
C THR A 68 3.63 -3.08 11.14
N ASN A 69 4.57 -3.94 11.54
CA ASN A 69 4.36 -4.87 12.65
C ASN A 69 5.56 -4.88 13.60
N ILE A 70 6.17 -3.70 13.74
CA ILE A 70 7.17 -3.39 14.76
C ILE A 70 6.57 -2.41 15.75
N LEU A 71 7.03 -2.46 17.01
CA LEU A 71 6.72 -1.42 17.98
C LEU A 71 7.56 -0.18 17.64
N VAL A 72 6.92 0.96 17.39
CA VAL A 72 7.61 2.25 17.21
C VAL A 72 7.54 2.98 18.53
N TYR A 73 8.67 3.23 19.17
CA TYR A 73 8.80 3.96 20.43
C TYR A 73 9.87 5.05 20.33
#